data_AF-A0A382I1N4-F1
#
_entry.id   AF-A0A382I1N4-F1
#
_cell.length_a   1.000
_cell.length_b   1.000
_cell.length_c   1.000
_cell.angle_alpha   90.00
_cell.angle_beta   90.00
_cell.angle_gamma   90.00
#
_symmetry.space_group_name_H-M   'P 1'
#
loop_
_entity.id
_entity.type
_entity.pdbx_description
1 polymer ?
#
loop_
_entity_poly.entity_id
_entity_poly.type
_entity_poly.pdbx_seq_one_letter_code
_entity_poly.pdbx_strand_id
1 'polypeptide(L)' 'MDLGLNGKRALVLGSSQGIGAEIARVLAREGCDV' A
#
# COMPACT_ATOMS: atom_id res chain seq x y z
N MET A 1 0.03 -10.98 8.50
CA MET A 1 0.75 -12.05 7.76
C MET A 1 2.08 -11.45 7.37
N ASP A 2 3.18 -12.19 7.34
CA ASP A 2 4.44 -11.61 6.87
C ASP A 2 4.48 -11.63 5.34
N LEU A 3 4.28 -10.45 4.73
CA LEU A 3 4.29 -10.28 3.27
C LEU A 3 5.66 -9.85 2.74
N GLY A 4 6.65 -9.60 3.62
CA GLY A 4 7.98 -9.12 3.22
C GLY A 4 7.97 -7.78 2.48
N LEU A 5 6.98 -6.92 2.74
CA LEU A 5 6.78 -5.65 2.05
C LEU A 5 7.45 -4.44 2.73
N ASN A 6 7.88 -4.62 3.98
CA ASN A 6 8.50 -3.55 4.77
C ASN A 6 9.70 -2.91 4.06
N GLY A 7 9.69 -1.58 3.94
CA GLY A 7 10.72 -0.77 3.28
C GLY A 7 10.70 -0.79 1.75
N LYS A 8 9.74 -1.49 1.10
CA LYS A 8 9.56 -1.41 -0.36
C LYS A 8 8.79 -0.17 -0.75
N ARG A 9 8.99 0.32 -1.98
CA ARG A 9 8.21 1.44 -2.54
C ARG A 9 7.10 0.91 -3.43
N ALA A 10 5.88 1.42 -3.27
CA ALA A 10 4.71 1.01 -4.04
C ALA A 10 4.06 2.21 -4.73
N LEU A 11 3.54 2.02 -5.94
CA LEU A 11 2.77 3.02 -6.66
C LEU A 11 1.36 2.48 -6.90
N VAL A 12 0.35 3.16 -6.37
CA VAL A 12 -1.07 2.80 -6.56
C VAL A 12 -1.76 3.90 -7.37
N LEU A 13 -2.13 3.59 -8.61
CA LEU A 13 -2.90 4.51 -9.46
C LEU A 13 -4.35 4.59 -8.98
N GLY A 14 -4.96 5.78 -9.08
CA GLY A 14 -6.36 5.98 -8.70
C GLY A 14 -6.63 5.81 -7.19
N SER A 15 -5.66 6.09 -6.33
CA SER A 15 -5.73 5.86 -4.88
C SER A 15 -6.43 6.97 -4.07
N SER A 16 -7.05 7.94 -4.74
CA SER A 16 -7.77 9.03 -4.07
C SER A 16 -9.03 8.58 -3.30
N GLN A 17 -9.66 7.47 -3.72
CA GLN A 17 -10.88 6.95 -3.10
C GLN A 17 -11.15 5.48 -3.47
N GLY A 18 -12.10 4.86 -2.78
CA GLY A 18 -12.56 3.50 -3.06
C GLY A 18 -11.47 2.45 -2.91
N ILE A 19 -11.42 1.49 -3.84
CA ILE A 19 -10.51 0.34 -3.76
C ILE A 19 -9.04 0.77 -3.78
N GLY A 20 -8.68 1.74 -4.62
CA GLY A 20 -7.30 2.23 -4.71
C GLY A 20 -6.79 2.80 -3.38
N ALA A 21 -7.66 3.49 -2.64
CA ALA A 21 -7.33 4.05 -1.32
C ALA A 21 -7.11 2.94 -0.28
N GLU A 22 -7.94 1.89 -0.26
CA GLU A 22 -7.75 0.77 0.66
C GLU A 22 -6.53 -0.07 0.33
N ILE A 23 -6.21 -0.28 -0.95
CA ILE A 23 -4.98 -0.94 -1.38
C ILE A 23 -3.76 -0.17 -0.85
N ALA A 24 -3.72 1.16 -1.06
CA ALA A 24 -2.63 2.00 -0.57
C ALA A 24 -2.50 1.94 0.96
N ARG A 25 -3.63 1.98 1.68
CA ARG A 25 -3.66 1.87 3.14
C ARG A 25 -3.13 0.53 3.64
N VAL A 26 -3.49 -0.59 3.01
CA VAL A 26 -2.98 -1.92 3.39
C VAL A 26 -1.48 -2.01 3.11
N LEU A 27 -1.01 -1.55 1.96
CA LEU A 27 0.42 -1.56 1.64
C LEU A 27 1.24 -0.74 2.64
N ALA A 28 0.75 0.44 3.05
CA ALA A 28 1.40 1.26 4.05
C ALA A 28 1.44 0.56 5.43
N ARG A 29 0.37 -0.14 5.82
CA ARG A 29 0.32 -0.93 7.07
C ARG A 29 1.32 -2.09 7.07
N GLU A 30 1.62 -2.64 5.89
CA GLU A 30 2.62 -3.69 5.70
C GLU A 30 4.05 -3.12 5.57
N GLY A 31 4.22 -1.80 5.74
CA GLY A 31 5.50 -1.10 5.82
C GLY A 31 6.04 -0.60 4.48
N CYS A 32 5.23 -0.55 3.42
CA CYS A 32 5.62 0.10 2.17
C CYS A 32 5.67 1.64 2.30
N ASP A 33 6.56 2.25 1.54
CA ASP A 33 6.53 3.65 1.13
C ASP A 33 5.60 3.78 -0.08
N VAL A 34 4.37 4.27 0.11
CA VAL A 34 3.26 4.23 -0.85
C VAL A 34 2.92 5.61 -1.38
#